data_AF-A0A1C2HAZ0-F1
#
_entry.id   AF-A0A1C2HAZ0-F1
#
_cell.length_a   1.000
_cell.length_b   1.000
_cell.length_c   1.000
_cell.angle_alpha   90.00
_cell.angle_beta   90.00
_cell.angle_gamma   90.00
#
_symmetry.space_group_name_H-M   'P 1'
#
loop_
_entity.id
_entity.type
_entity.pdbx_description
1 polymer ?
#
loop_
_entity_poly.entity_id
_entity_poly.type
_entity_poly.pdbx_seq_one_letter_code
_entity_poly.pdbx_strand_id
1 'polypeptide(L)'
;MFVKSPADELAEIRAEIQRLKAREAELREAWLTDADMPKIGRWNKVELVTHRQNIFDPRLLPDDIRHNPAYTREKVTRTLTLRKKSALGPMDTPKTTTTQSAKPAAPRARLFAGMRAH
;
A
#
# COMPACT_ATOMS: atom_id res chain seq x y z
N MET A 1 -21.93 -7.42 32.35
CA MET A 1 -21.38 -7.90 31.06
C MET A 1 -20.77 -6.69 30.38
N PHE A 2 -19.45 -6.48 30.49
CA PHE A 2 -18.82 -5.33 29.84
C PHE A 2 -18.76 -5.62 28.35
N VAL A 3 -19.64 -4.97 27.59
CA VAL A 3 -19.62 -5.02 26.13
C VAL A 3 -18.35 -4.27 25.70
N LYS A 4 -17.34 -4.99 25.23
CA LYS A 4 -16.17 -4.37 24.57
C LYS A 4 -16.69 -3.52 23.41
N SER A 5 -16.07 -2.36 23.15
CA SER A 5 -16.46 -1.59 21.98
C SER A 5 -16.17 -2.44 20.72
N PRO A 6 -17.02 -2.40 19.68
CA PRO A 6 -16.76 -3.14 18.46
C PRO A 6 -15.39 -2.84 17.82
N ALA A 7 -14.83 -1.65 18.08
CA ALA A 7 -13.50 -1.28 17.62
C ALA A 7 -12.39 -2.03 18.38
N ASP A 8 -12.53 -2.21 19.70
CA ASP A 8 -11.56 -2.95 20.52
C ASP A 8 -11.62 -4.45 20.23
N GLU A 9 -12.83 -5.01 20.08
CA GLU A 9 -13.00 -6.41 19.66
C GLU A 9 -12.38 -6.66 18.28
N LEU A 10 -12.62 -5.76 17.32
CA LEU A 10 -11.98 -5.84 16.01
C LEU A 10 -10.46 -5.75 16.11
N ALA A 11 -9.92 -4.94 17.03
CA ALA A 11 -8.48 -4.84 17.27
C ALA A 11 -7.89 -6.15 17.77
N GLU A 12 -8.55 -6.79 18.74
CA GLU A 12 -8.14 -8.07 19.32
C GLU A 12 -8.19 -9.18 18.28
N ILE A 13 -9.29 -9.29 17.53
CA ILE A 13 -9.43 -10.28 16.44
C ILE A 13 -8.34 -10.07 15.38
N ARG A 14 -8.06 -8.82 14.99
CA ARG A 14 -6.99 -8.53 14.02
C ARG A 14 -5.63 -8.93 14.55
N ALA A 15 -5.34 -8.72 15.83
CA ALA A 15 -4.10 -9.14 16.45
C ALA A 15 -3.96 -10.67 16.44
N GLU A 16 -5.01 -11.41 16.80
CA GLU A 16 -4.98 -12.88 16.77
C GLU A 16 -4.82 -13.42 15.35
N ILE A 17 -5.53 -12.84 14.36
CA ILE A 17 -5.34 -13.20 12.95
C ILE A 17 -3.88 -13.00 12.52
N GLN A 18 -3.24 -11.89 12.93
CA GLN A 18 -1.83 -11.66 12.57
C GLN A 18 -0.91 -12.69 13.23
N ARG A 19 -1.14 -13.04 14.50
CA ARG A 19 -0.38 -14.09 15.20
C ARG A 19 -0.51 -15.44 14.51
N LEU A 20 -1.73 -15.83 14.16
CA LEU A 20 -2.00 -17.09 13.46
C LEU A 20 -1.37 -17.11 12.07
N LYS A 21 -1.43 -16.00 11.32
CA LYS A 21 -0.78 -15.87 10.01
C LYS A 21 0.75 -15.96 10.09
N ALA A 22 1.36 -15.37 11.12
CA ALA A 22 2.80 -15.50 11.33
C ALA A 22 3.18 -16.97 11.54
N ARG A 23 2.43 -17.68 12.40
CA ARG A 23 2.67 -19.11 12.64
C ARG A 23 2.42 -19.97 11.40
N GLU A 24 1.37 -19.66 10.64
CA GLU A 24 1.08 -20.32 9.36
C GLU A 24 2.23 -20.12 8.37
N ALA A 25 2.77 -18.90 8.27
CA ALA A 25 3.88 -18.58 7.38
C ALA A 25 5.15 -19.38 7.73
N GLU A 26 5.50 -19.47 9.02
CA GLU A 26 6.63 -20.29 9.49
C GLU A 26 6.48 -21.76 9.08
N LEU A 27 5.29 -22.34 9.28
CA LEU A 27 5.02 -23.73 8.89
C LEU A 27 5.10 -23.91 7.37
N ARG A 28 4.51 -22.97 6.62
CA ARG A 28 4.55 -22.99 5.15
C ARG A 28 5.99 -22.91 4.62
N GLU A 29 6.80 -22.04 5.18
CA GLU A 29 8.21 -21.88 4.80
C GLU A 29 9.00 -23.16 5.06
N ALA A 30 8.74 -23.85 6.17
CA ALA A 30 9.34 -25.15 6.45
C ALA A 30 9.05 -26.18 5.33
N TRP A 31 7.79 -26.32 4.90
CA TRP A 31 7.44 -27.24 3.79
C TRP A 31 7.96 -26.80 2.41
N LEU A 32 8.27 -25.52 2.22
CA LEU A 32 8.86 -25.03 0.97
C LEU A 32 10.37 -25.19 0.93
N THR A 33 11.03 -25.18 2.08
CA THR A 33 12.50 -25.24 2.20
C THR A 33 12.99 -26.67 2.37
N ASP A 34 12.28 -27.48 3.16
CA ASP A 34 12.62 -28.87 3.43
C ASP A 34 11.66 -29.82 2.70
N ALA A 35 12.19 -30.53 1.71
CA ALA A 35 11.43 -31.49 0.91
C ALA A 35 11.07 -32.77 1.69
N ASP A 36 11.83 -33.11 2.74
CA ASP A 36 11.68 -34.31 3.56
C ASP A 36 10.69 -34.10 4.73
N MET A 37 10.24 -32.86 4.94
CA MET A 37 9.24 -32.51 5.93
C MET A 37 7.95 -33.34 5.73
N PRO A 38 7.41 -33.99 6.79
CA PRO A 38 6.21 -34.80 6.67
C PRO A 38 5.01 -34.00 6.13
N LYS A 39 4.40 -34.54 5.06
CA LYS A 39 3.21 -33.95 4.40
C LYS A 39 1.90 -34.57 4.88
N ILE A 40 1.94 -35.61 5.71
CA ILE A 40 0.75 -36.31 6.21
C ILE A 40 0.80 -36.28 7.73
N GLY A 41 -0.22 -35.69 8.34
CA GLY A 41 -0.48 -35.73 9.77
C GLY A 41 -1.65 -36.66 10.10
N ARG A 42 -2.00 -36.74 11.39
CA ARG A 42 -3.06 -37.61 11.90
C ARG A 42 -4.46 -37.30 11.33
N TRP A 43 -4.73 -36.04 11.01
CA TRP A 43 -6.04 -35.58 10.52
C TRP A 43 -5.99 -34.84 9.19
N ASN A 44 -4.80 -34.38 8.77
CA ASN A 44 -4.63 -33.46 7.64
C ASN A 44 -3.44 -33.86 6.77
N LYS A 45 -3.51 -33.55 5.47
CA LYS A 45 -2.42 -33.71 4.52
C LYS A 45 -2.10 -32.37 3.86
N VAL A 46 -0.82 -32.10 3.63
CA VAL A 46 -0.30 -30.93 2.92
C VAL A 46 0.07 -31.34 1.49
N GLU A 47 -0.40 -30.56 0.53
CA GLU A 47 -0.09 -30.74 -0.89
C GLU A 47 0.52 -29.44 -1.44
N LEU A 48 1.66 -29.57 -2.14
CA LEU A 48 2.30 -28.44 -2.79
C LEU A 48 1.88 -28.41 -4.26
N VAL A 49 0.99 -27.48 -4.60
CA VAL A 49 0.54 -27.26 -5.97
C VAL A 49 1.23 -26.03 -6.53
N THR A 50 1.97 -26.20 -7.62
CA THR A 50 2.57 -25.07 -8.34
C THR A 50 1.65 -24.64 -9.47
N HIS A 51 1.06 -23.45 -9.34
CA HIS A 51 0.30 -22.83 -10.42
C HIS A 51 1.19 -21.84 -11.19
N ARG A 52 1.25 -22.00 -12.52
CA ARG A 52 1.91 -21.02 -13.40
C ARG A 52 0.81 -20.25 -14.13
N GLN A 53 0.82 -18.93 -13.98
CA GLN A 53 -0.13 -18.05 -14.65
C GLN A 53 0.62 -17.03 -15.49
N ASN A 54 0.16 -16.83 -16.72
CA ASN A 54 0.60 -15.69 -17.51
C ASN A 54 -0.16 -14.45 -17.03
N ILE A 55 0.57 -13.44 -16.55
CA ILE A 55 0.01 -12.20 -16.02
C ILE A 55 0.22 -11.11 -17.05
N PHE A 56 -0.86 -10.43 -17.42
CA PHE A 56 -0.79 -9.24 -18.26
C PHE A 56 -0.08 -8.11 -17.52
N ASP A 57 1.01 -7.59 -18.08
CA ASP A 57 1.75 -6.44 -17.54
C ASP A 57 1.40 -5.15 -18.31
N PRO A 58 0.62 -4.22 -17.72
CA PRO A 58 0.25 -2.96 -18.36
C PRO A 58 1.44 -2.04 -18.67
N ARG A 59 2.61 -2.26 -18.05
CA ARG A 59 3.84 -1.48 -18.29
C ARG A 59 4.54 -1.86 -19.59
N LEU A 60 4.13 -2.95 -20.22
CA LEU A 60 4.62 -3.36 -21.54
C LEU A 60 3.69 -2.92 -22.68
N LEU A 61 2.57 -2.27 -22.36
CA LEU A 61 1.67 -1.72 -23.37
C LEU A 61 2.34 -0.57 -24.14
N PRO A 62 2.06 -0.41 -25.44
CA PRO A 62 2.37 0.82 -26.16
C PRO A 62 1.77 2.05 -25.47
N ASP A 63 2.45 3.19 -25.55
CA ASP A 63 2.03 4.42 -24.88
C ASP A 63 0.63 4.88 -25.35
N ASP A 64 0.28 4.60 -26.61
CA ASP A 64 -1.01 4.91 -27.23
C ASP A 64 -2.19 4.16 -26.60
N ILE A 65 -1.97 2.98 -26.02
CA ILE A 65 -3.02 2.20 -25.34
C ILE A 65 -2.99 2.49 -23.84
N ARG A 66 -1.79 2.60 -23.25
CA ARG A 66 -1.60 2.80 -21.81
C ARG A 66 -2.24 4.09 -21.31
N HIS A 67 -2.13 5.17 -22.07
CA HIS A 67 -2.66 6.48 -21.68
C HIS A 67 -4.02 6.78 -22.29
N ASN A 68 -4.59 5.86 -23.09
CA ASN A 68 -5.87 6.08 -23.72
C ASN A 68 -7.00 5.86 -22.70
N PRO A 69 -7.79 6.91 -22.39
CA PRO A 69 -8.84 6.82 -21.37
C PRO A 69 -9.94 5.82 -21.73
N ALA A 70 -10.13 5.48 -23.01
CA ALA A 70 -11.10 4.47 -23.46
C ALA A 70 -10.81 3.07 -22.91
N TYR A 71 -9.56 2.78 -22.52
CA TYR A 71 -9.14 1.50 -21.94
C TYR A 71 -8.92 1.57 -20.43
N THR A 72 -9.37 2.63 -19.76
CA THR A 72 -9.25 2.82 -18.31
C THR A 72 -10.61 2.86 -17.65
N ARG A 73 -10.69 2.43 -16.38
CA ARG A 73 -11.89 2.57 -15.56
C ARG A 73 -11.51 2.97 -14.15
N GLU A 74 -12.36 3.76 -13.52
CA GLU A 74 -12.25 4.06 -12.09
C GLU A 74 -12.71 2.85 -11.28
N LYS A 75 -11.86 2.37 -10.35
CA LYS A 75 -12.21 1.33 -9.39
C LYS A 75 -12.12 1.90 -7.98
N VAL A 76 -13.27 2.12 -7.34
CA VAL A 76 -13.33 2.58 -5.95
C VAL A 76 -13.21 1.39 -5.01
N THR A 77 -12.17 1.37 -4.17
CA THR A 77 -11.99 0.37 -3.11
C THR A 77 -12.00 1.07 -1.77
N ARG A 78 -12.90 0.67 -0.86
CA ARG A 78 -12.96 1.19 0.50
C ARG A 78 -12.18 0.28 1.42
N THR A 79 -11.15 0.82 2.08
CA THR A 79 -10.32 0.08 3.02
C THR A 79 -10.56 0.61 4.43
N LEU A 80 -11.00 -0.26 5.33
CA LEU A 80 -11.09 0.04 6.76
C LEU A 80 -9.71 -0.12 7.38
N THR A 81 -9.19 0.94 7.98
CA THR A 81 -7.92 0.92 8.71
C THR A 81 -8.17 1.16 10.19
N LEU A 82 -7.54 0.36 11.03
CA LEU A 82 -7.55 0.52 12.47
C LEU A 82 -6.24 1.21 12.91
N ARG A 83 -6.36 2.19 13.79
CA ARG A 83 -5.25 2.90 14.42
C ARG A 83 -5.53 2.99 15.92
N LYS A 84 -4.50 2.90 16.76
CA LYS A 84 -4.64 3.22 18.19
C LYS A 84 -4.97 4.71 18.31
N LYS A 85 -6.00 5.04 19.09
CA LYS A 85 -6.29 6.43 19.46
C LYS A 85 -5.14 6.91 20.35
N SER A 86 -4.34 7.87 19.90
CA SER A 86 -3.37 8.52 20.80
C SER A 86 -4.14 9.31 21.86
N ALA A 87 -3.73 9.19 23.13
CA ALA A 87 -4.32 9.97 24.23
C ALA A 87 -3.89 11.44 24.23
N LEU A 88 -2.93 11.82 23.36
CA LEU A 88 -2.66 13.21 23.00
C LEU A 88 -3.02 13.38 21.52
N GLY A 89 -4.17 14.00 21.26
CA GLY A 89 -4.34 14.81 20.06
C GLY A 89 -3.83 16.23 20.37
N PRO A 90 -3.06 16.87 19.48
CA PRO A 90 -2.79 18.29 19.62
C PRO A 90 -4.12 19.04 19.56
N MET A 91 -4.28 19.95 20.51
CA MET A 91 -5.34 20.95 20.60
C MET A 91 -5.79 21.42 19.21
N ASP A 92 -7.07 21.23 18.88
CA ASP A 92 -7.71 21.78 17.69
C ASP A 92 -7.59 23.31 17.72
N THR A 93 -6.56 23.85 17.08
CA THR A 93 -6.62 25.25 16.64
C THR A 93 -7.41 25.28 15.35
N PRO A 94 -8.57 25.96 15.29
CA PRO A 94 -9.29 26.13 14.04
C PRO A 94 -8.41 26.93 13.08
N LYS A 95 -7.86 26.28 12.06
CA LYS A 95 -7.28 26.99 10.91
C LYS A 95 -8.42 27.38 9.98
N THR A 96 -8.97 28.56 10.24
CA THR A 96 -9.79 29.31 9.29
C THR A 96 -8.97 29.60 8.04
N THR A 97 -9.60 29.37 6.90
CA THR A 97 -9.14 29.68 5.56
C THR A 97 -8.87 31.19 5.37
N THR A 98 -7.93 31.50 4.47
CA THR A 98 -7.82 32.73 3.65
C THR A 98 -6.87 33.83 4.14
N THR A 99 -5.70 33.97 3.49
CA THR A 99 -5.40 35.03 2.50
C THR A 99 -3.96 34.91 2.00
N GLN A 100 -3.82 35.18 0.70
CA GLN A 100 -2.64 35.17 -0.16
C GLN A 100 -1.51 36.13 0.29
N SER A 101 -0.27 35.81 -0.14
CA SER A 101 0.94 36.64 -0.34
C SER A 101 2.18 35.89 0.21
N ALA A 102 3.35 35.76 -0.43
CA ALA A 102 3.89 36.19 -1.72
C ALA A 102 5.12 35.32 -2.05
N LYS A 103 5.30 34.92 -3.31
CA LYS A 103 6.61 34.79 -4.00
C LYS A 103 6.40 34.26 -5.41
N PRO A 104 6.91 34.98 -6.42
CA PRO A 104 7.86 34.29 -7.29
C PRO A 104 9.12 35.13 -7.49
N ALA A 105 10.28 34.53 -7.32
CA ALA A 105 11.55 35.12 -7.74
C ALA A 105 12.34 34.11 -8.56
N ALA A 106 12.87 34.63 -9.67
CA ALA A 106 13.72 34.04 -10.69
C ALA A 106 13.01 33.27 -11.83
N PRO A 107 13.19 33.78 -13.05
CA PRO A 107 13.96 32.99 -14.01
C PRO A 107 15.23 33.69 -14.52
N ARG A 108 16.33 32.97 -14.34
CA ARG A 108 17.51 32.73 -15.19
C ARG A 108 17.88 33.80 -16.26
N ALA A 109 19.06 34.38 -16.00
CA ALA A 109 20.04 35.01 -16.88
C ALA A 109 19.81 34.94 -18.40
N ARG A 110 19.73 36.12 -19.03
CA ARG A 110 20.15 36.34 -20.42
C ARG A 110 21.51 37.05 -20.40
N LEU A 111 22.55 36.31 -20.76
CA LEU A 111 23.85 36.87 -21.13
C LEU A 111 23.67 37.61 -22.46
N PHE A 112 23.71 38.94 -22.43
CA PHE A 112 23.89 39.75 -23.62
C PHE A 112 25.39 39.79 -23.95
N ALA A 113 25.78 39.08 -25.00
CA ALA A 113 27.06 39.31 -25.68
C ALA A 113 26.84 40.45 -26.69
N GLY A 114 27.32 41.64 -26.36
CA GLY A 114 27.58 42.68 -27.33
C GLY A 114 29.00 42.49 -27.88
N MET A 115 29.14 42.37 -29.20
CA MET A 115 30.24 42.91 -30.02
C MET A 115 30.03 42.43 -31.46
N ARG A 116 29.53 43.33 -32.31
CA ARG A 116 29.79 43.29 -33.76
C ARG A 116 30.99 44.20 -34.01
N ALA A 117 32.04 43.66 -34.59
CA ALA A 117 33.16 44.39 -35.15
C ALA A 117 33.12 44.23 -36.68
N HIS A 118 33.36 45.36 -37.35
CA HIS A 118 33.63 45.60 -38.77
C HIS A 118 32.53 45.32 -39.80
#